data_AF-T1CP10-F1
#
_entry.id   AF-T1CP10-F1
#
_cell.length_a   1.000
_cell.length_b   1.000
_cell.length_c   1.000
_cell.angle_alpha   90.00
_cell.angle_beta   90.00
_cell.angle_gamma   90.00
#
_symmetry.space_group_name_H-M   'P 1'
#
loop_
_entity.id
_entity.type
_entity.pdbx_description
1 polymer ?
#
loop_
_entity_poly.entity_id
_entity_poly.type
_entity_poly.pdbx_seq_one_letter_code
_entity_poly.pdbx_strand_id
1 'polypeptide(L)'
;MFLLIEAAMLKRSAILCAALLATLPGALLAAPIATAPQRAPFVSTLPVEHTLPPFFDQLEKRTFEFFWDTTNPANGLAPDHYPGPSFSSIAAVGFALTAYPIGVERGWVTRQQAAQRVLTTLKFFEDAPQGKAAAGDTGYKGFYYHFL
;
A
#
# COMPACT_ATOMS: atom_id res chain seq x y z
N MET A 1 -19.00 -16.84 36.34
CA MET A 1 -17.98 -17.64 35.62
C MET A 1 -17.77 -17.15 34.18
N PHE A 2 -17.78 -15.83 33.94
CA PHE A 2 -17.43 -15.21 32.65
C PHE A 2 -16.71 -13.86 32.81
N LEU A 3 -16.39 -13.47 34.06
CA LEU A 3 -15.60 -12.26 34.39
C LEU A 3 -14.14 -12.55 34.79
N LEU A 4 -13.71 -13.82 34.72
CA LEU A 4 -12.36 -14.25 35.14
C LEU A 4 -11.41 -14.51 33.96
N ILE A 5 -11.87 -14.39 32.72
CA ILE A 5 -11.05 -14.65 31.52
C ILE A 5 -10.48 -13.35 30.93
N GLU A 6 -11.19 -12.22 31.05
CA GLU A 6 -10.75 -10.90 30.56
C GLU A 6 -9.58 -10.30 31.36
N ALA A 7 -9.45 -10.62 32.66
CA ALA A 7 -8.36 -10.11 33.50
C ALA A 7 -7.02 -10.85 33.32
N ALA A 8 -7.00 -11.99 32.59
CA ALA A 8 -5.83 -12.84 32.43
C ALA A 8 -4.99 -12.53 31.17
N MET A 9 -5.51 -11.73 30.24
CA MET A 9 -4.78 -11.29 29.04
C MET A 9 -4.19 -9.88 29.18
N LEU A 10 -4.72 -9.06 30.09
CA LEU A 10 -4.23 -7.70 30.33
C LEU A 10 -3.00 -7.63 31.28
N LYS A 11 -2.66 -8.73 31.98
CA LYS A 11 -1.52 -8.79 32.93
C LYS A 11 -0.26 -9.50 32.40
N ARG A 12 -0.28 -10.06 31.20
CA ARG A 12 0.93 -10.65 30.58
C ARG A 12 1.89 -9.57 30.04
N SER A 13 1.40 -8.34 29.90
CA SER A 13 2.14 -7.19 29.35
C SER A 13 3.02 -6.44 30.36
N ALA A 14 3.10 -6.86 31.64
CA ALA A 14 3.79 -6.06 32.67
C ALA A 14 4.91 -6.77 33.45
N ILE A 15 5.14 -8.08 33.27
CA ILE A 15 6.07 -8.85 34.14
C ILE A 15 7.40 -9.23 33.46
N LEU A 16 7.53 -9.07 32.15
CA LEU A 16 8.82 -9.29 31.46
C LEU A 16 9.76 -8.07 31.47
N CYS A 17 9.41 -7.01 32.22
CA CYS A 17 10.15 -5.74 32.26
C CYS A 17 11.07 -5.54 33.48
N ALA A 18 11.28 -6.51 34.38
CA ALA A 18 11.99 -6.23 35.64
C ALA A 18 12.99 -7.28 36.16
N ALA A 19 13.35 -8.31 35.39
CA ALA A 19 14.28 -9.34 35.87
C ALA A 19 15.28 -9.80 34.79
N LEU A 20 16.08 -8.87 34.28
CA LEU A 20 17.40 -9.19 33.71
C LEU A 20 18.32 -7.95 33.73
N LEU A 21 18.34 -7.23 34.86
CA LEU A 21 19.36 -6.23 35.15
C LEU A 21 20.31 -6.78 36.21
N ALA A 22 21.38 -7.44 35.76
CA ALA A 22 22.72 -7.37 36.36
C ALA A 22 23.64 -8.38 35.65
N THR A 23 24.90 -7.97 35.44
CA THR A 23 26.05 -8.76 34.99
C THR A 23 26.22 -9.03 33.49
N LEU A 24 26.54 -7.98 32.72
CA LEU A 24 27.56 -8.05 31.67
C LEU A 24 28.26 -6.67 31.55
N PRO A 25 29.55 -6.53 31.94
CA PRO A 25 30.33 -5.35 31.63
C PRO A 25 30.86 -5.43 30.19
N GLY A 26 30.60 -4.37 29.42
CA GLY A 26 31.49 -3.94 28.34
C GLY A 26 31.57 -4.81 27.08
N ALA A 27 30.76 -4.47 26.09
CA ALA A 27 31.19 -4.21 24.70
C ALA A 27 29.96 -3.93 23.84
N LEU A 28 29.55 -2.66 23.76
CA LEU A 28 28.83 -2.20 22.56
C LEU A 28 29.81 -2.28 21.39
N LEU A 29 29.86 -3.43 20.73
CA LEU A 29 30.28 -3.48 19.34
C LEU A 29 29.09 -2.98 18.54
N ALA A 30 29.06 -1.67 18.30
CA ALA A 30 28.25 -1.10 17.23
C ALA A 30 28.67 -1.80 15.94
N ALA A 31 27.88 -2.78 15.51
CA ALA A 31 28.04 -3.37 14.19
C ALA A 31 27.92 -2.22 13.18
N PRO A 32 28.89 -2.03 12.27
CA PRO A 32 28.77 -1.01 11.25
C PRO A 32 27.52 -1.35 10.44
N ILE A 33 26.58 -0.41 10.37
CA ILE A 33 25.48 -0.46 9.41
C ILE A 33 26.16 -0.61 8.05
N ALA A 34 26.03 -1.77 7.42
CA ALA A 34 26.52 -1.98 6.08
C ALA A 34 25.79 -0.97 5.19
N THR A 35 26.51 0.07 4.75
CA THR A 35 26.00 1.04 3.81
C THR A 35 25.59 0.27 2.57
N ALA A 36 24.29 0.25 2.25
CA ALA A 36 23.83 -0.34 1.00
C ALA A 36 24.64 0.26 -0.15
N PRO A 37 25.12 -0.54 -1.12
CA PRO A 37 25.90 -0.02 -2.23
C PRO A 37 25.11 1.09 -2.88
N GLN A 38 25.69 2.29 -2.93
CA GLN A 38 25.09 3.44 -3.58
C GLN A 38 24.87 3.05 -5.04
N ARG A 39 23.61 2.88 -5.43
CA ARG A 39 23.23 2.52 -6.79
C ARG A 39 23.86 3.53 -7.73
N ALA A 40 24.73 3.07 -8.63
CA ALA A 40 25.32 3.93 -9.64
C ALA A 40 24.19 4.66 -10.39
N PRO A 41 24.33 5.95 -10.68
CA PRO A 41 23.33 6.67 -11.45
C PRO A 41 23.12 5.95 -12.78
N PHE A 42 21.86 5.67 -13.11
CA PHE A 42 21.52 5.20 -14.45
C PHE A 42 21.79 6.36 -15.42
N VAL A 43 22.88 6.25 -16.17
CA VAL A 43 23.19 7.18 -17.25
C VAL A 43 22.69 6.56 -18.54
N SER A 44 21.56 7.07 -19.05
CA SER A 44 21.12 6.75 -20.41
C SER A 44 22.13 7.34 -21.39
N THR A 45 22.82 6.50 -22.15
CA THR A 45 23.80 6.91 -23.17
C THR A 45 23.18 7.18 -24.53
N LEU A 46 21.87 6.94 -24.69
CA LEU A 46 21.15 7.27 -25.91
C LEU A 46 20.83 8.77 -25.93
N PRO A 47 20.97 9.47 -27.07
CA PRO A 47 20.44 10.81 -27.23
C PRO A 47 18.94 10.78 -26.95
N VAL A 48 18.50 11.30 -25.80
CA VAL A 48 17.08 11.39 -25.46
C VAL A 48 16.63 12.80 -25.76
N GLU A 49 16.25 13.04 -27.01
CA GLU A 49 15.26 14.08 -27.30
C GLU A 49 14.28 13.57 -28.36
N HIS A 50 13.54 12.52 -28.01
CA HIS A 50 12.26 12.25 -28.64
C HIS A 50 11.17 12.80 -27.73
N THR A 51 10.98 14.12 -27.78
CA THR A 51 9.82 14.75 -27.15
C THR A 51 8.57 14.21 -27.83
N LEU A 52 7.73 13.50 -27.07
CA LEU A 52 6.47 13.00 -27.58
C LEU A 52 5.56 14.18 -27.96
N PRO A 53 4.67 14.02 -28.96
CA PRO A 53 3.67 15.04 -29.28
C PRO A 53 2.84 15.46 -28.04
N PRO A 54 2.40 16.74 -27.92
CA PRO A 54 1.65 17.23 -26.76
C PRO A 54 0.36 16.46 -26.41
N PHE A 55 -0.17 15.66 -27.35
CA PHE A 55 -1.29 14.75 -27.11
C PHE A 55 -0.98 13.72 -26.01
N PHE A 56 0.27 13.26 -25.86
CA PHE A 56 0.63 12.25 -24.88
C PHE A 56 0.46 12.73 -23.43
N ASP A 57 0.70 14.01 -23.16
CA ASP A 57 0.44 14.60 -21.83
C ASP A 57 -1.06 14.56 -21.49
N GLN A 58 -1.92 14.83 -22.48
CA GLN A 58 -3.37 14.75 -22.31
C GLN A 58 -3.83 13.31 -22.15
N LEU A 59 -3.26 12.38 -22.91
CA LEU A 59 -3.58 10.95 -22.80
C LEU A 59 -3.21 10.41 -21.41
N GLU A 60 -2.02 10.75 -20.90
CA GLU A 60 -1.55 10.35 -19.57
C GLU A 60 -2.46 10.93 -18.48
N LYS A 61 -2.77 12.24 -18.54
CA LYS A 61 -3.67 12.88 -17.56
C LYS A 61 -5.05 12.24 -17.56
N ARG A 62 -5.64 11.99 -18.72
CA ARG A 62 -6.98 11.36 -18.82
C ARG A 62 -6.97 9.91 -18.35
N THR A 63 -5.85 9.20 -18.54
CA THR A 63 -5.67 7.84 -18.01
C THR A 63 -5.56 7.86 -16.48
N PHE A 64 -4.86 8.85 -15.92
CA PHE A 64 -4.85 9.07 -14.48
C PHE A 64 -6.24 9.43 -13.93
N GLU A 65 -6.96 10.34 -14.61
CA GLU A 65 -8.32 10.76 -14.22
C GLU A 65 -9.27 9.57 -14.13
N PHE A 66 -9.16 8.58 -15.02
CA PHE A 66 -9.92 7.33 -14.87
C PHE A 66 -9.72 6.71 -13.47
N PHE A 67 -8.48 6.48 -13.03
CA PHE A 67 -8.24 5.90 -11.71
C PHE A 67 -8.63 6.85 -10.57
N TRP A 68 -8.42 8.15 -10.74
CA TRP A 68 -8.69 9.14 -9.70
C TRP A 68 -10.19 9.33 -9.45
N ASP A 69 -10.97 9.43 -10.53
CA ASP A 69 -12.38 9.77 -10.49
C ASP A 69 -13.28 8.54 -10.30
N THR A 70 -12.87 7.37 -10.80
CA THR A 70 -13.71 6.16 -10.74
C THR A 70 -13.43 5.26 -9.53
N THR A 71 -12.26 5.40 -8.87
CA THR A 71 -11.97 4.63 -7.65
C THR A 71 -12.90 5.06 -6.52
N ASN A 72 -13.57 4.10 -5.89
CA ASN A 72 -14.46 4.36 -4.78
C ASN A 72 -13.68 5.01 -3.61
N PRO A 73 -13.97 6.25 -3.20
CA PRO A 73 -13.23 6.94 -2.15
C PRO A 73 -13.41 6.35 -0.75
N ALA A 74 -14.45 5.55 -0.52
CA ALA A 74 -14.77 4.98 0.78
C ALA A 74 -13.94 3.74 1.12
N ASN A 75 -13.64 2.91 0.12
CA ASN A 75 -12.88 1.66 0.30
C ASN A 75 -11.62 1.55 -0.57
N GLY A 76 -11.40 2.49 -1.49
CA GLY A 76 -10.21 2.52 -2.33
C GLY A 76 -10.17 1.45 -3.41
N LEU A 77 -11.33 0.84 -3.73
CA LEU A 77 -11.44 -0.17 -4.79
C LEU A 77 -11.69 0.49 -6.16
N ALA A 78 -10.81 0.18 -7.10
CA ALA A 78 -10.90 0.64 -8.49
C ALA A 78 -11.77 -0.33 -9.31
N PRO A 79 -12.71 0.16 -10.14
CA PRO A 79 -13.53 -0.71 -10.97
C PRO A 79 -12.69 -1.37 -12.06
N ASP A 80 -13.09 -2.57 -12.47
CA ASP A 80 -12.43 -3.29 -13.57
C ASP A 80 -12.69 -2.65 -14.93
N HIS A 81 -13.86 -2.01 -15.10
CA HIS A 81 -14.20 -1.27 -16.32
C HIS A 81 -15.10 -0.06 -16.04
N TYR A 82 -15.14 0.86 -17.02
CA TYR A 82 -16.02 2.03 -17.04
C TYR A 82 -16.33 2.42 -18.49
N PRO A 83 -17.52 2.98 -18.80
CA PRO A 83 -18.64 3.30 -17.91
C PRO A 83 -19.57 2.11 -17.61
N GLY A 84 -20.34 2.22 -16.53
CA GLY A 84 -21.37 1.25 -16.13
C GLY A 84 -21.11 0.61 -14.75
N PRO A 85 -22.06 -0.18 -14.23
CA PRO A 85 -21.84 -0.98 -13.03
C PRO A 85 -20.72 -2.00 -13.26
N SER A 86 -19.73 -2.03 -12.37
CA SER A 86 -18.55 -2.88 -12.50
C SER A 86 -18.14 -3.43 -11.13
N PHE A 87 -17.62 -4.66 -11.12
CA PHE A 87 -16.88 -5.19 -9.97
C PHE A 87 -15.54 -4.46 -9.86
N SER A 88 -14.90 -4.53 -8.69
CA SER A 88 -13.48 -4.17 -8.61
C SER A 88 -12.64 -5.37 -9.04
N SER A 89 -11.48 -5.14 -9.65
CA SER A 89 -10.46 -6.18 -9.81
C SER A 89 -9.17 -5.82 -9.09
N ILE A 90 -8.49 -6.83 -8.54
CA ILE A 90 -7.22 -6.61 -7.84
C ILE A 90 -6.14 -6.04 -8.78
N ALA A 91 -6.23 -6.37 -10.08
CA ALA A 91 -5.35 -5.81 -11.10
C ALA A 91 -5.59 -4.31 -11.31
N ALA A 92 -6.86 -3.89 -11.46
CA ALA A 92 -7.22 -2.48 -11.59
C ALA A 92 -6.77 -1.67 -10.35
N VAL A 93 -6.93 -2.23 -9.15
CA VAL A 93 -6.44 -1.63 -7.91
C VAL A 93 -4.91 -1.45 -7.94
N GLY A 94 -4.16 -2.46 -8.39
CA GLY A 94 -2.70 -2.36 -8.52
C GLY A 94 -2.26 -1.24 -9.47
N PHE A 95 -2.97 -1.07 -10.60
CA PHE A 95 -2.72 0.03 -11.52
C PHE A 95 -3.09 1.40 -10.92
N ALA A 96 -4.21 1.49 -10.19
CA ALA A 96 -4.60 2.72 -9.50
C ALA A 96 -3.55 3.17 -8.47
N LEU A 97 -3.05 2.24 -7.64
CA LEU A 97 -1.99 2.51 -6.67
C LEU A 97 -0.70 3.01 -7.33
N THR A 98 -0.40 2.56 -8.55
CA THR A 98 0.74 3.01 -9.36
C THR A 98 0.49 4.39 -9.96
N ALA A 99 -0.75 4.70 -10.37
CA ALA A 99 -1.11 5.98 -10.97
C ALA A 99 -1.04 7.15 -9.97
N TYR A 100 -1.30 6.90 -8.69
CA TYR A 100 -1.31 7.97 -7.67
C TYR A 100 0.02 8.73 -7.52
N PRO A 101 1.20 8.08 -7.35
CA PRO A 101 2.46 8.82 -7.31
C PRO A 101 2.76 9.54 -8.64
N ILE A 102 2.35 9.00 -9.80
CA ILE A 102 2.48 9.70 -11.09
C ILE A 102 1.69 11.00 -11.06
N GLY A 103 0.44 10.97 -10.60
CA GLY A 103 -0.39 12.18 -10.45
C GLY A 103 0.19 13.21 -9.48
N VAL A 104 0.95 12.79 -8.47
CA VAL A 104 1.68 13.69 -7.56
C VAL A 104 2.85 14.36 -8.28
N GLU A 105 3.71 13.59 -8.95
CA GLU A 105 4.87 14.13 -9.68
C GLU A 105 4.44 15.05 -10.84
N ARG A 106 3.29 14.76 -11.46
CA ARG A 106 2.67 15.60 -12.50
C ARG A 106 1.89 16.81 -11.96
N GLY A 107 1.73 16.93 -10.65
CA GLY A 107 1.02 18.04 -10.00
C GLY A 107 -0.50 18.02 -10.19
N TRP A 108 -1.10 16.90 -10.58
CA TRP A 108 -2.56 16.75 -10.74
C TRP A 108 -3.28 16.58 -9.41
N VAL A 109 -2.59 16.01 -8.41
CA VAL A 109 -3.06 15.87 -7.04
C VAL A 109 -1.94 16.15 -6.06
N THR A 110 -2.27 16.55 -4.84
CA THR A 110 -1.29 16.71 -3.77
C THR A 110 -0.81 15.36 -3.24
N ARG A 111 0.41 15.31 -2.70
CA ARG A 111 0.94 14.13 -2.00
C ARG A 111 0.02 13.65 -0.88
N GLN A 112 -0.61 14.58 -0.16
CA GLN A 112 -1.54 14.24 0.92
C GLN A 112 -2.80 13.55 0.40
N GLN A 113 -3.38 14.05 -0.71
CA GLN A 113 -4.55 13.42 -1.35
C GLN A 113 -4.23 12.01 -1.83
N ALA A 114 -3.09 11.82 -2.50
CA ALA A 114 -2.64 10.50 -2.94
C ALA A 114 -2.39 9.54 -1.77
N ALA A 115 -1.66 9.99 -0.74
CA ALA A 115 -1.37 9.18 0.45
C ALA A 115 -2.65 8.77 1.19
N GLN A 116 -3.64 9.67 1.29
CA GLN A 116 -4.93 9.34 1.89
C GLN A 116 -5.66 8.26 1.09
N ARG A 117 -5.63 8.33 -0.25
CA ARG A 117 -6.25 7.32 -1.11
C ARG A 117 -5.60 5.94 -0.92
N VAL A 118 -4.27 5.90 -0.95
CA VAL A 118 -3.49 4.67 -0.71
C VAL A 118 -3.81 4.09 0.66
N LEU A 119 -3.84 4.93 1.71
CA LEU A 119 -4.14 4.47 3.07
C LEU A 119 -5.55 3.87 3.16
N THR A 120 -6.55 4.48 2.51
CA THR A 120 -7.91 3.93 2.45
C THR A 120 -7.91 2.54 1.80
N THR A 121 -7.26 2.38 0.64
CA THR A 121 -7.15 1.09 -0.05
C THR A 121 -6.46 0.04 0.82
N LEU A 122 -5.34 0.39 1.46
CA LEU A 122 -4.60 -0.56 2.30
C LEU A 122 -5.38 -0.99 3.54
N LYS A 123 -6.08 -0.07 4.20
CA LYS A 123 -6.96 -0.39 5.33
C LYS A 123 -8.10 -1.31 4.93
N PHE A 124 -8.71 -1.09 3.77
CA PHE A 124 -9.73 -2.01 3.26
C PHE A 124 -9.18 -3.45 3.18
N PHE A 125 -8.00 -3.64 2.61
CA PHE A 125 -7.41 -4.97 2.47
C PHE A 125 -6.90 -5.57 3.79
N GLU A 126 -6.43 -4.73 4.72
CA GLU A 126 -6.04 -5.15 6.06
C GLU A 126 -7.24 -5.70 6.85
N ASP A 127 -8.38 -5.01 6.77
CA ASP A 127 -9.59 -5.35 7.51
C ASP A 127 -10.48 -6.38 6.78
N ALA A 128 -10.25 -6.60 5.49
CA ALA A 128 -11.11 -7.45 4.67
C ALA A 128 -10.99 -8.94 5.05
N PRO A 129 -12.12 -9.64 5.18
CA PRO A 129 -12.13 -11.08 5.49
C PRO A 129 -11.41 -11.88 4.40
N GLN A 130 -10.72 -12.93 4.84
CA GLN A 130 -10.10 -13.94 3.98
C GLN A 130 -10.50 -15.34 4.45
N GLY A 131 -10.75 -16.23 3.49
CA GLY A 131 -11.25 -17.55 3.80
C GLY A 131 -11.50 -18.40 2.56
N LYS A 132 -12.37 -19.40 2.73
CA LYS A 132 -12.78 -20.35 1.66
C LYS A 132 -14.25 -20.19 1.28
N ALA A 133 -14.94 -19.19 1.83
CA ALA A 133 -16.34 -18.98 1.54
C ALA A 133 -16.51 -18.59 0.08
N ALA A 134 -17.61 -19.03 -0.53
CA ALA A 134 -17.93 -18.69 -1.92
C ALA A 134 -18.31 -17.21 -2.09
N ALA A 135 -18.67 -16.53 -1.00
CA ALA A 135 -19.00 -15.12 -0.96
C ALA A 135 -18.57 -14.51 0.38
N GLY A 136 -18.29 -13.21 0.36
CA GLY A 136 -17.94 -12.43 1.55
C GLY A 136 -16.45 -12.44 1.90
N ASP A 137 -15.64 -13.34 1.35
CA ASP A 137 -14.19 -13.33 1.48
C ASP A 137 -13.54 -12.57 0.30
N THR A 138 -12.50 -11.80 0.56
CA THR A 138 -11.74 -11.03 -0.45
C THR A 138 -10.48 -11.74 -0.95
N GLY A 139 -10.12 -12.85 -0.30
CA GLY A 139 -8.88 -13.55 -0.58
C GLY A 139 -8.66 -14.77 0.30
N TYR A 140 -7.50 -15.41 0.13
CA TYR A 140 -7.08 -16.56 0.90
C TYR A 140 -5.55 -16.58 1.07
N LYS A 141 -5.10 -16.66 2.34
CA LYS A 141 -3.67 -16.78 2.72
C LYS A 141 -2.77 -15.68 2.14
N GLY A 142 -3.25 -14.44 2.14
CA GLY A 142 -2.49 -13.28 1.68
C GLY A 142 -2.56 -13.04 0.16
N PHE A 143 -3.28 -13.88 -0.58
CA PHE A 143 -3.65 -13.64 -1.98
C PHE A 143 -5.08 -13.12 -2.06
N TYR A 144 -5.35 -12.19 -2.97
CA TYR A 144 -6.70 -11.67 -3.20
C TYR A 144 -7.35 -12.33 -4.40
N TYR A 145 -8.68 -12.45 -4.37
CA TYR A 145 -9.44 -12.91 -5.53
C TYR A 145 -9.37 -11.89 -6.67
N HIS A 146 -9.61 -12.38 -7.89
CA HIS A 146 -9.54 -11.55 -9.08
C HIS A 146 -10.54 -10.39 -8.98
N PHE A 147 -11.79 -10.68 -8.58
CA PHE A 147 -12.87 -9.71 -8.44
C PHE A 147 -13.31 -9.58 -6.98
N LEU A 148 -13.67 -8.35 -6.60
CA LEU A 148 -14.10 -7.93 -5.27
C LEU A 148 -15.38 -7.09 -5.35
#